data_AF-A0A7W1ARD2-F1
#
_entry.id   AF-A0A7W1ARD2-F1
#
_cell.length_a   1.000
_cell.length_b   1.000
_cell.length_c   1.000
_cell.angle_alpha   90.00
_cell.angle_beta   90.00
_cell.angle_gamma   90.00
#
_symmetry.space_group_name_H-M   'P 1'
#
loop_
_entity.id
_entity.type
_entity.pdbx_description
1 polymer ?
#
loop_
_entity_poly.entity_id
_entity_poly.type
_entity_poly.pdbx_seq_one_letter_code
_entity_poly.pdbx_strand_id
1 'polypeptide(L)'
;MEAAGRALRPLVALLVISAVLGSGLWLYATADGTSNTRAGRSATLAVVENGLYAAEHGVHLVELGALASFDAPGNAGALGLPTPAASPREVSTGDSFQAFAYKDAVPAYLFLPLLLAIIAITALAALYAGFSVARGRALSDPARGAAWGAAVGPLWAVIVAVLNALIDKPVFGQVDAGSAFVSMLIGGVVLGAVGGVLAARGSSAATA
;
A
#
# COMPACT_ATOMS: atom_id res chain seq x y z
N MET A 1 17.39 -2.00 -18.05
CA MET A 1 15.93 -1.73 -18.05
C MET A 1 15.10 -2.96 -17.66
N GLU A 2 15.46 -4.18 -18.07
CA GLU A 2 14.67 -5.38 -17.79
C GLU A 2 14.50 -5.71 -16.29
N ALA A 3 15.54 -5.52 -15.48
CA ALA A 3 15.48 -5.74 -14.03
C ALA A 3 14.53 -4.75 -13.31
N ALA A 4 14.55 -3.47 -13.72
CA ALA A 4 13.62 -2.47 -13.20
C ALA A 4 12.18 -2.84 -13.55
N GLY A 5 11.93 -3.28 -14.79
CA GLY A 5 10.60 -3.78 -15.20
C GLY A 5 10.12 -4.96 -14.36
N ARG A 6 11.00 -5.91 -14.04
CA ARG A 6 10.67 -7.06 -13.16
C ARG A 6 10.38 -6.64 -11.73
N ALA A 7 11.10 -5.65 -11.20
CA ALA A 7 10.83 -5.09 -9.88
C ALA A 7 9.54 -4.26 -9.83
N LEU A 8 9.18 -3.57 -10.91
CA LEU A 8 8.01 -2.67 -10.96
C LEU A 8 6.70 -3.39 -11.25
N ARG A 9 6.70 -4.50 -12.00
CA ARG A 9 5.45 -5.23 -12.32
C ARG A 9 4.65 -5.62 -11.07
N PRO A 10 5.27 -6.17 -10.00
CA PRO A 10 4.54 -6.50 -8.78
C PRO A 10 4.04 -5.26 -8.04
N LEU A 11 4.78 -4.15 -8.09
CA LEU A 11 4.32 -2.87 -7.53
C LEU A 11 3.10 -2.34 -8.28
N VAL A 12 3.09 -2.39 -9.61
CA VAL A 12 1.94 -1.98 -10.43
C VAL A 12 0.74 -2.87 -10.14
N ALA A 13 0.92 -4.19 -10.06
CA ALA A 13 -0.15 -5.11 -9.70
C ALA A 13 -0.71 -4.82 -8.29
N LEU A 14 0.19 -4.56 -7.33
CA LEU A 14 -0.17 -4.18 -5.98
C LEU A 14 -0.97 -2.87 -5.95
N LEU A 15 -0.53 -1.83 -6.67
CA LEU A 15 -1.25 -0.56 -6.78
C LEU A 15 -2.65 -0.73 -7.38
N VAL A 16 -2.80 -1.57 -8.41
CA VAL A 16 -4.11 -1.86 -9.03
C VAL A 16 -5.02 -2.61 -8.05
N ILE A 17 -4.51 -3.65 -7.38
CA ILE A 17 -5.28 -4.39 -6.37
C ILE A 17 -5.71 -3.47 -5.24
N SER A 18 -4.80 -2.66 -4.72
CA SER A 18 -5.08 -1.69 -3.67
C SER A 18 -6.08 -0.63 -4.15
N ALA A 19 -5.99 -0.14 -5.39
CA ALA A 19 -6.96 0.82 -5.93
C ALA A 19 -8.36 0.22 -5.98
N VAL A 20 -8.50 -1.05 -6.39
CA VAL A 20 -9.78 -1.76 -6.41
C VAL A 20 -10.31 -1.98 -4.98
N LEU A 21 -9.48 -2.48 -4.07
CA LEU A 21 -9.88 -2.73 -2.68
C LEU A 21 -10.28 -1.44 -1.96
N GLY A 22 -9.47 -0.39 -2.09
CA GLY A 22 -9.74 0.90 -1.46
C GLY A 22 -10.99 1.55 -2.01
N SER A 23 -11.16 1.57 -3.33
CA SER A 23 -12.38 2.08 -3.95
C SER A 23 -13.61 1.26 -3.55
N GLY A 24 -13.49 -0.07 -3.47
CA GLY A 24 -14.56 -0.96 -3.01
C GLY A 24 -14.97 -0.67 -1.56
N LEU A 25 -14.00 -0.47 -0.66
CA LEU A 25 -14.24 -0.13 0.74
C LEU A 25 -14.97 1.22 0.87
N TRP A 26 -14.53 2.23 0.11
CA TRP A 26 -15.17 3.54 0.05
C TRP A 26 -16.59 3.50 -0.52
N LEU A 27 -16.84 2.67 -1.54
CA LEU A 27 -18.17 2.46 -2.09
C LEU A 27 -19.09 1.75 -1.09
N TYR A 28 -18.60 0.71 -0.41
CA TYR A 28 -19.34 0.01 0.63
C TYR A 28 -19.75 0.96 1.77
N ALA A 29 -18.81 1.73 2.31
CA ALA A 29 -19.10 2.69 3.37
C ALA A 29 -20.02 3.85 2.94
N THR A 30 -20.05 4.17 1.64
CA THR A 30 -21.02 5.11 1.08
C THR A 30 -22.42 4.49 1.04
N ALA A 31 -22.53 3.23 0.59
CA ALA A 31 -23.80 2.52 0.47
C ALA A 31 -24.43 2.18 1.84
N ASP A 32 -23.60 1.86 2.83
CA ASP A 32 -24.02 1.51 4.19
C ASP A 32 -24.33 2.73 5.07
N GLY A 33 -24.16 3.96 4.53
CA GLY A 33 -24.42 5.21 5.25
C GLY A 33 -23.45 5.50 6.40
N THR A 34 -22.40 4.69 6.55
CA THR A 34 -21.39 4.83 7.62
C THR A 34 -20.43 5.97 7.35
N SER A 35 -20.23 6.38 6.09
CA SER A 35 -19.41 7.55 5.78
C SER A 35 -20.26 8.82 5.61
N ASN A 36 -20.09 9.79 6.52
CA ASN A 36 -20.67 11.14 6.39
C ASN A 36 -19.97 12.01 5.31
N THR A 37 -19.00 11.46 4.58
CA THR A 37 -18.18 12.13 3.56
C THR A 37 -18.97 12.78 2.45
N ARG A 38 -20.20 12.33 2.20
CA ARG A 38 -21.06 12.83 1.12
C ARG A 38 -22.52 13.00 1.54
N ALA A 39 -22.76 13.24 2.82
CA ALA A 39 -24.09 13.56 3.33
C ALA A 39 -24.68 14.74 2.52
N GLY A 40 -25.78 14.48 1.80
CA GLY A 40 -26.45 15.46 0.93
C GLY A 40 -26.17 15.35 -0.57
N ARG A 41 -25.28 14.47 -1.04
CA ARG A 41 -25.09 14.18 -2.49
C ARG A 41 -25.90 12.95 -2.92
N SER A 42 -26.28 12.88 -4.20
CA SER A 42 -26.89 11.67 -4.76
C SER A 42 -25.89 10.52 -4.80
N ALA A 43 -26.36 9.29 -4.56
CA ALA A 43 -25.52 8.09 -4.56
C ALA A 43 -24.73 7.93 -5.87
N THR A 44 -25.31 8.30 -7.01
CA THR A 44 -24.64 8.25 -8.32
C THR A 44 -23.44 9.21 -8.41
N LEU A 45 -23.59 10.45 -7.93
CA LEU A 45 -22.49 11.41 -7.93
C LEU A 45 -21.36 10.97 -7.00
N ALA A 46 -21.72 10.39 -5.85
CA ALA A 46 -20.76 9.83 -4.91
C ALA A 46 -19.91 8.69 -5.51
N VAL A 47 -20.53 7.80 -6.28
CA VAL A 47 -19.83 6.70 -6.96
C VAL A 47 -18.84 7.22 -8.01
N VAL A 48 -19.25 8.20 -8.83
CA VAL A 48 -18.38 8.79 -9.86
C VAL A 48 -17.18 9.49 -9.23
N GLU A 49 -17.39 10.26 -8.16
CA GLU A 49 -16.31 10.92 -7.43
C GLU A 49 -15.35 9.91 -6.80
N ASN A 50 -15.83 8.81 -6.20
CA ASN A 50 -14.96 7.75 -5.67
C ASN A 50 -14.06 7.13 -6.75
N GLY A 51 -14.58 6.96 -7.97
CA GLY A 51 -13.80 6.45 -9.09
C GLY A 51 -12.65 7.38 -9.48
N LEU A 52 -12.85 8.71 -9.39
CA LEU A 52 -11.81 9.71 -9.69
C LEU A 52 -10.63 9.66 -8.70
N TYR A 53 -10.86 9.13 -7.49
CA TYR A 53 -9.85 9.00 -6.44
C TYR A 53 -9.27 7.58 -6.30
N ALA A 54 -9.58 6.67 -7.22
CA ALA A 54 -9.12 5.28 -7.16
C ALA A 54 -7.59 5.15 -7.07
N ALA A 55 -6.85 6.05 -7.73
CA ALA A 55 -5.40 6.09 -7.66
C ALA A 55 -4.90 6.45 -6.25
N GLU A 56 -5.54 7.42 -5.59
CA GLU A 56 -5.20 7.88 -4.24
C GLU A 56 -5.52 6.76 -3.22
N HIS A 57 -6.69 6.12 -3.34
CA HIS A 57 -7.04 4.95 -2.53
C HIS A 57 -5.99 3.82 -2.65
N GLY A 58 -5.49 3.59 -3.87
CA GLY A 58 -4.50 2.57 -4.13
C GLY A 58 -3.15 2.85 -3.47
N VAL A 59 -2.66 4.07 -3.60
CA VAL A 59 -1.39 4.48 -2.98
C VAL A 59 -1.48 4.43 -1.45
N HIS A 60 -2.54 4.97 -0.86
CA HIS A 60 -2.71 4.95 0.60
C HIS A 60 -2.89 3.55 1.18
N LEU A 61 -3.59 2.64 0.49
CA LEU A 61 -3.64 1.25 0.94
C LEU A 61 -2.30 0.54 0.80
N VAL A 62 -1.50 0.86 -0.22
CA VAL A 62 -0.12 0.35 -0.34
C VAL A 62 0.76 0.87 0.80
N GLU A 63 0.63 2.14 1.17
CA GLU A 63 1.32 2.75 2.30
C GLU A 63 0.90 2.12 3.64
N LEU A 64 -0.41 1.88 3.82
CA LEU A 64 -0.94 1.15 4.97
C LEU A 64 -0.38 -0.28 5.05
N GLY A 65 -0.30 -0.98 3.91
CA GLY A 65 0.29 -2.32 3.81
C GLY A 65 1.78 -2.37 4.11
N ALA A 66 2.48 -1.28 3.82
CA ALA A 66 3.87 -1.09 4.20
C ALA A 66 4.03 -0.64 5.65
N LEU A 67 2.95 -0.42 6.39
CA LEU A 67 2.97 0.09 7.78
C LEU A 67 3.54 1.52 7.86
N ALA A 68 3.23 2.36 6.88
CA ALA A 68 3.52 3.79 6.93
C ALA A 68 2.63 4.48 7.99
N SER A 69 3.16 5.55 8.58
CA SER A 69 2.43 6.43 9.52
C SER A 69 1.60 7.44 8.74
N PHE A 70 0.45 7.85 9.30
CA PHE A 70 -0.42 8.85 8.70
C PHE A 70 -0.62 10.03 9.67
N ASP A 71 -0.46 11.24 9.14
CA ASP A 71 -0.69 12.49 9.84
C ASP A 71 -2.17 12.87 9.79
N ALA A 72 -2.67 13.45 10.88
CA ALA A 72 -4.05 13.91 10.94
C ALA A 72 -4.17 15.30 10.29
N PRO A 73 -5.03 15.51 9.27
CA PRO A 73 -5.29 16.85 8.78
C PRO A 73 -6.06 17.64 9.84
N GLY A 74 -5.63 18.86 10.12
CA GLY A 74 -6.22 19.76 11.13
C GLY A 74 -7.69 20.16 10.92
N ASN A 75 -8.39 19.60 9.93
CA ASN A 75 -9.83 19.78 9.67
C ASN A 75 -10.48 18.57 8.96
N ALA A 76 -9.99 17.34 9.17
CA ALA A 76 -10.51 16.18 8.45
C ALA A 76 -11.89 15.72 8.96
N GLY A 77 -12.94 16.01 8.20
CA GLY A 77 -14.13 15.13 8.17
C GLY A 77 -13.76 13.74 7.65
N ALA A 78 -14.74 12.86 7.44
CA ALA A 78 -14.51 11.48 6.97
C ALA A 78 -13.63 11.39 5.70
N LEU A 79 -13.54 12.46 4.88
CA LEU A 79 -12.79 12.50 3.62
C LEU A 79 -11.28 12.40 3.86
N GLY A 80 -10.78 12.95 4.97
CA GLY A 80 -9.36 13.01 5.30
C GLY A 80 -8.78 11.74 5.94
N LEU A 81 -9.34 10.56 5.66
CA LEU A 81 -8.90 9.30 6.25
C LEU A 81 -8.37 8.33 5.18
N PRO A 82 -7.28 7.57 5.44
CA PRO A 82 -6.79 6.55 4.51
C PRO A 82 -7.80 5.41 4.26
N THR A 83 -8.69 5.13 5.21
CA THR A 83 -9.81 4.21 5.03
C THR A 83 -11.11 4.80 5.57
N PRO A 84 -12.30 4.39 5.08
CA PRO A 84 -13.57 4.89 5.59
C PRO A 84 -13.72 4.63 7.09
N ALA A 85 -14.45 5.51 7.78
CA ALA A 85 -14.73 5.44 9.20
C ALA A 85 -16.16 5.86 9.49
N ALA A 86 -16.85 5.10 10.35
CA ALA A 86 -18.16 5.42 10.91
C ALA A 86 -18.11 6.66 11.82
N SER A 87 -17.02 6.79 12.60
CA SER A 87 -16.79 7.90 13.52
C SER A 87 -15.44 8.58 13.24
N PRO A 88 -15.31 9.41 12.19
CA PRO A 88 -14.03 10.05 11.82
C PRO A 88 -13.38 10.85 12.96
N ARG A 89 -14.21 11.43 13.84
CA ARG A 89 -13.77 12.20 15.01
C ARG A 89 -13.13 11.34 16.10
N GLU A 90 -13.38 10.04 16.11
CA GLU A 90 -12.82 9.09 17.08
C GLU A 90 -11.49 8.48 16.59
N VAL A 91 -11.17 8.65 15.29
CA VAL A 91 -9.93 8.13 14.68
C VAL A 91 -8.78 9.14 14.76
N SER A 92 -9.10 10.45 14.81
CA SER A 92 -8.11 11.54 14.93
C SER A 92 -7.82 11.88 16.39
N THR A 93 -6.56 11.80 16.83
CA THR A 93 -6.12 12.24 18.18
C THR A 93 -5.24 13.48 18.13
N GLY A 94 -5.64 14.48 17.34
CA GLY A 94 -4.87 15.72 17.15
C GLY A 94 -3.98 15.61 15.92
N ASP A 95 -2.77 15.06 16.09
CA ASP A 95 -1.69 15.17 15.08
C ASP A 95 -1.43 13.89 14.26
N SER A 96 -1.99 12.73 14.63
CA SER A 96 -1.74 11.46 13.90
C SER A 96 -2.92 10.48 13.92
N PHE A 97 -2.93 9.55 12.96
CA PHE A 97 -3.84 8.41 12.92
C PHE A 97 -3.13 7.12 13.31
N GLN A 98 -3.69 6.37 14.27
CA GLN A 98 -3.22 5.02 14.57
C GLN A 98 -4.04 3.99 13.79
N ALA A 99 -3.39 3.04 13.12
CA ALA A 99 -4.08 1.98 12.37
C ALA A 99 -5.09 1.21 13.24
N PHE A 100 -4.81 1.02 14.54
CA PHE A 100 -5.74 0.35 15.46
C PHE A 100 -6.88 1.23 15.98
N ALA A 101 -6.83 2.55 15.79
CA ALA A 101 -7.96 3.45 16.09
C ALA A 101 -9.15 3.18 15.15
N TYR A 102 -8.92 2.51 14.01
CA TYR A 102 -9.99 2.07 13.10
C TYR A 102 -10.86 0.94 13.65
N LYS A 103 -10.48 0.28 14.75
CA LYS A 103 -11.25 -0.83 15.34
C LYS A 103 -12.68 -0.44 15.76
N ASP A 104 -12.88 0.84 16.08
CA ASP A 104 -14.16 1.41 16.49
C ASP A 104 -14.87 2.14 15.32
N ALA A 105 -14.19 2.28 14.17
CA ALA A 105 -14.63 3.05 13.02
C ALA A 105 -15.07 2.19 11.82
N VAL A 106 -14.48 1.01 11.64
CA VAL A 106 -14.94 -0.01 10.70
C VAL A 106 -15.20 -1.27 11.53
N PRO A 107 -16.23 -2.09 11.22
CA PRO A 107 -16.42 -3.32 11.97
C PRO A 107 -15.13 -4.14 11.98
N ALA A 108 -14.65 -4.50 13.17
CA ALA A 108 -13.33 -5.13 13.35
C ALA A 108 -13.17 -6.42 12.50
N TYR A 109 -14.27 -7.13 12.26
CA TYR A 109 -14.31 -8.31 11.40
C TYR A 109 -14.08 -8.02 9.91
N LEU A 110 -14.24 -6.79 9.45
CA LEU A 110 -13.85 -6.36 8.09
C LEU A 110 -12.46 -5.74 8.09
N PHE A 111 -12.17 -4.89 9.08
CA PHE A 111 -10.90 -4.16 9.15
C PHE A 111 -9.70 -5.09 9.32
N LEU A 112 -9.74 -6.03 10.27
CA LEU A 112 -8.60 -6.89 10.57
C LEU A 112 -8.23 -7.81 9.39
N PRO A 113 -9.16 -8.54 8.74
CA PRO A 113 -8.81 -9.35 7.59
C PRO A 113 -8.26 -8.51 6.43
N LEU A 114 -8.82 -7.32 6.20
CA LEU A 114 -8.37 -6.43 5.13
C LEU A 114 -6.95 -5.91 5.40
N LEU A 115 -6.68 -5.44 6.62
CA LEU A 115 -5.35 -4.99 7.02
C LEU A 115 -4.32 -6.10 6.87
N LEU A 116 -4.62 -7.30 7.39
CA LEU A 116 -3.75 -8.46 7.27
C LEU A 116 -3.52 -8.87 5.80
N ALA A 117 -4.57 -8.84 4.98
CA ALA A 117 -4.48 -9.14 3.56
C ALA A 117 -3.57 -8.14 2.84
N ILE A 118 -3.73 -6.84 3.11
CA ILE A 118 -2.95 -5.78 2.46
C ILE A 118 -1.48 -5.84 2.88
N ILE A 119 -1.19 -6.09 4.16
CA ILE A 119 0.18 -6.34 4.64
C ILE A 119 0.76 -7.58 3.95
N ALA A 120 0.02 -8.69 3.92
CA ALA A 120 0.48 -9.94 3.32
C ALA A 120 0.74 -9.80 1.82
N ILE A 121 -0.17 -9.16 1.07
CA ILE A 121 -0.03 -8.96 -0.38
C ILE A 121 1.15 -8.02 -0.67
N THR A 122 1.34 -6.96 0.12
CA THR A 122 2.49 -6.05 -0.01
C THR A 122 3.81 -6.81 0.21
N ALA A 123 3.87 -7.63 1.27
CA ALA A 123 5.05 -8.42 1.59
C ALA A 123 5.35 -9.48 0.51
N LEU A 124 4.32 -10.19 0.03
CA LEU A 124 4.44 -11.17 -1.04
C LEU A 124 4.85 -10.52 -2.36
N ALA A 125 4.35 -9.33 -2.67
CA ALA A 125 4.72 -8.60 -3.88
C ALA A 125 6.20 -8.18 -3.83
N ALA A 126 6.69 -7.71 -2.68
CA ALA A 126 8.10 -7.36 -2.51
C ALA A 126 9.02 -8.59 -2.62
N LEU A 127 8.63 -9.70 -2.01
CA LEU A 127 9.34 -10.99 -2.12
C LEU A 127 9.36 -11.47 -3.57
N TYR A 128 8.22 -11.45 -4.26
CA TYR A 128 8.11 -11.85 -5.65
C TYR A 128 8.90 -10.93 -6.59
N ALA A 129 8.93 -9.62 -6.33
CA ALA A 129 9.76 -8.67 -7.06
C ALA A 129 11.24 -9.08 -6.95
N GLY A 130 11.74 -9.31 -5.74
CA GLY A 130 13.13 -9.73 -5.53
C GLY A 130 13.46 -11.07 -6.21
N PHE A 131 12.56 -12.04 -6.09
CA PHE A 131 12.66 -13.34 -6.76
C PHE A 131 12.72 -13.19 -8.29
N SER A 132 11.84 -12.38 -8.86
CA SER A 132 11.77 -12.18 -10.31
C SER A 132 13.01 -11.48 -10.87
N VAL A 133 13.55 -10.50 -10.15
CA VAL A 133 14.79 -9.79 -10.53
C VAL A 133 15.98 -10.75 -10.53
N ALA A 134 16.11 -11.58 -9.51
CA ALA A 134 17.20 -12.56 -9.41
C ALA A 134 17.07 -13.68 -10.46
N ARG A 135 15.85 -14.23 -10.67
CA ARG A 135 15.60 -15.24 -11.72
C ARG A 135 15.88 -14.71 -13.13
N GLY A 136 15.52 -13.46 -13.41
CA GLY A 136 15.80 -12.82 -14.69
C GLY A 136 17.30 -12.70 -15.03
N ARG A 137 18.17 -12.93 -14.05
CA ARG A 137 19.64 -12.92 -14.21
C ARG A 137 20.29 -14.30 -14.08
N ALA A 138 19.51 -15.37 -13.92
CA ALA A 138 20.00 -16.74 -13.77
C ALA A 138 21.12 -16.89 -12.71
N LEU A 139 20.99 -16.16 -11.59
CA LEU A 139 21.99 -16.19 -10.53
C LEU A 139 21.86 -17.49 -9.73
N SER A 140 22.95 -18.23 -9.56
CA SER A 140 23.03 -19.39 -8.66
C SER A 140 23.55 -19.03 -7.27
N ASP A 141 24.33 -17.95 -7.16
CA ASP A 141 24.88 -17.46 -5.89
C ASP A 141 23.81 -16.73 -5.04
N PRO A 142 23.50 -17.24 -3.82
CA PRO A 142 22.55 -16.61 -2.91
C PRO A 142 22.91 -15.17 -2.52
N ALA A 143 24.20 -14.84 -2.37
CA ALA A 143 24.61 -13.50 -1.96
C ALA A 143 24.33 -12.47 -3.06
N ARG A 144 24.61 -12.82 -4.33
CA ARG A 144 24.25 -12.01 -5.48
C ARG A 144 22.74 -11.93 -5.68
N GLY A 145 22.02 -13.04 -5.44
CA GLY A 145 20.56 -13.05 -5.43
C GLY A 145 19.98 -12.04 -4.43
N ALA A 146 20.49 -12.07 -3.19
CA ALA A 146 20.11 -11.13 -2.14
C ALA A 146 20.37 -9.68 -2.53
N ALA A 147 21.57 -9.36 -3.05
CA ALA A 147 21.94 -8.00 -3.43
C ALA A 147 21.04 -7.44 -4.55
N TRP A 148 20.73 -8.25 -5.56
CA TRP A 148 19.83 -7.84 -6.63
C TRP A 148 18.36 -7.75 -6.17
N GLY A 149 17.96 -8.63 -5.26
CA GLY A 149 16.64 -8.57 -4.63
C GLY A 149 16.47 -7.33 -3.76
N ALA A 150 17.50 -6.92 -3.01
CA ALA A 150 17.49 -5.75 -2.15
C ALA A 150 17.24 -4.44 -2.91
N ALA A 151 17.60 -4.39 -4.20
CA ALA A 151 17.35 -3.22 -5.06
C ALA A 151 15.85 -2.91 -5.25
N VAL A 152 14.95 -3.83 -4.91
CA VAL A 152 13.50 -3.59 -4.91
C VAL A 152 13.12 -2.46 -3.95
N GLY A 153 13.69 -2.43 -2.74
CA GLY A 153 13.35 -1.43 -1.72
C GLY A 153 13.59 0.01 -2.17
N PRO A 154 14.80 0.41 -2.60
CA PRO A 154 15.06 1.76 -3.07
C PRO A 154 14.18 2.15 -4.26
N LEU A 155 13.95 1.22 -5.20
CA LEU A 155 13.12 1.49 -6.36
C LEU A 155 11.66 1.74 -5.96
N TRP A 156 11.10 0.92 -5.09
CA TRP A 156 9.73 1.07 -4.62
C TRP A 156 9.57 2.33 -3.77
N ALA A 157 10.50 2.60 -2.86
CA ALA A 157 10.48 3.79 -2.02
C ALA A 157 10.46 5.08 -2.85
N VAL A 158 11.28 5.18 -3.89
CA VAL A 158 11.30 6.35 -4.79
C VAL A 158 9.99 6.47 -5.57
N ILE A 159 9.48 5.37 -6.13
CA ILE A 159 8.22 5.41 -6.90
C ILE A 159 7.05 5.80 -6.00
N VAL A 160 6.94 5.21 -4.82
CA VAL A 160 5.88 5.53 -3.86
C VAL A 160 6.01 6.97 -3.38
N ALA A 161 7.21 7.47 -3.10
CA ALA A 161 7.41 8.88 -2.74
C ALA A 161 7.00 9.85 -3.87
N VAL A 162 7.30 9.51 -5.13
CA VAL A 162 6.84 10.30 -6.30
C VAL A 162 5.32 10.23 -6.43
N LEU A 163 4.73 9.04 -6.31
CA LEU A 163 3.27 8.89 -6.36
C LEU A 163 2.61 9.69 -5.24
N ASN A 164 3.13 9.61 -4.02
CA ASN A 164 2.66 10.35 -2.87
C ASN A 164 2.70 11.87 -3.12
N ALA A 165 3.83 12.40 -3.61
CA ALA A 165 3.96 13.80 -3.97
C ALA A 165 3.01 14.25 -5.10
N LEU A 166 2.63 13.35 -6.01
CA LEU A 166 1.69 13.64 -7.10
C LEU A 166 0.23 13.60 -6.67
N ILE A 167 -0.10 12.82 -5.64
CA ILE A 167 -1.46 12.69 -5.10
C ILE A 167 -1.71 13.60 -3.89
N ASP A 168 -0.72 14.39 -3.46
CA ASP A 168 -0.79 15.28 -2.29
C ASP A 168 -1.83 16.39 -2.47
N LYS A 169 -3.10 15.99 -2.41
CA LYS A 169 -4.28 16.82 -2.34
C LYS A 169 -4.83 16.66 -0.93
N PRO A 170 -5.23 17.75 -0.27
CA PRO A 170 -5.74 17.73 1.11
C PRO A 170 -7.14 17.08 1.25
N VAL A 171 -7.52 16.21 0.31
CA VAL A 171 -8.81 15.54 0.26
C VAL A 171 -8.81 14.30 1.16
N PHE A 172 -7.71 13.55 1.22
CA PHE A 172 -7.52 12.36 2.07
C PHE A 172 -6.46 12.58 3.16
N GLY A 173 -6.36 11.63 4.10
CA GLY A 173 -5.38 11.71 5.19
C GLY A 173 -3.98 11.64 4.63
N GLN A 174 -3.12 12.59 5.01
CA GLN A 174 -1.75 12.64 4.51
C GLN A 174 -0.94 11.52 5.17
N VAL A 175 -0.25 10.72 4.36
CA VAL A 175 0.79 9.85 4.88
C VAL A 175 1.96 10.73 5.32
N ASP A 176 2.65 10.35 6.39
CA ASP A 176 4.00 10.87 6.63
C ASP A 176 4.89 10.31 5.51
N ALA A 177 5.22 11.16 4.53
CA ALA A 177 6.01 10.78 3.36
C ALA A 177 7.38 10.21 3.75
N GLY A 178 7.96 10.66 4.88
CA GLY A 178 9.16 10.10 5.45
C GLY A 178 8.96 8.67 5.93
N SER A 179 7.87 8.43 6.67
CA SER A 179 7.50 7.09 7.13
C SER A 179 7.22 6.15 5.96
N ALA A 180 6.44 6.56 4.95
CA ALA A 180 6.14 5.75 3.78
C ALA A 180 7.41 5.38 3.00
N PHE A 181 8.32 6.33 2.81
CA PHE A 181 9.60 6.09 2.16
C PHE A 181 10.44 5.08 2.94
N VAL A 182 10.61 5.28 4.26
CA VAL A 182 11.45 4.40 5.11
C VAL A 182 10.86 3.00 5.18
N SER A 183 9.56 2.87 5.39
CA SER A 183 8.88 1.57 5.46
C SER A 183 8.99 0.79 4.15
N MET A 184 8.79 1.45 3.01
CA MET A 184 8.98 0.83 1.69
C MET A 184 10.43 0.45 1.42
N LEU A 185 11.37 1.30 1.81
CA LEU A 185 12.80 1.04 1.65
C LEU A 185 13.21 -0.20 2.44
N ILE A 186 12.92 -0.22 3.75
CA ILE A 186 13.34 -1.32 4.64
C ILE A 186 12.60 -2.61 4.27
N GLY A 187 11.27 -2.56 4.15
CA GLY A 187 10.45 -3.72 3.81
C GLY A 187 10.84 -4.32 2.45
N GLY A 188 11.01 -3.47 1.44
CA GLY A 188 11.40 -3.89 0.10
C GLY A 188 12.84 -4.40 0.01
N VAL A 189 13.78 -3.84 0.78
CA VAL A 189 15.15 -4.37 0.87
C VAL A 189 15.15 -5.76 1.48
N VAL A 190 14.52 -5.93 2.64
CA VAL A 190 14.55 -7.18 3.39
C VAL A 190 13.82 -8.28 2.61
N LEU A 191 12.56 -8.04 2.22
CA LEU A 191 11.76 -9.04 1.55
C LEU A 191 12.25 -9.30 0.12
N GLY A 192 12.71 -8.26 -0.57
CA GLY A 192 13.33 -8.40 -1.88
C GLY A 192 14.60 -9.26 -1.81
N ALA A 193 15.47 -9.03 -0.83
CA ALA A 193 16.66 -9.85 -0.62
C ALA A 193 16.30 -11.32 -0.36
N VAL A 194 15.31 -11.59 0.49
CA VAL A 194 14.79 -12.95 0.75
C VAL A 194 14.31 -13.60 -0.56
N GLY A 195 13.49 -12.90 -1.34
CA GLY A 195 13.04 -13.38 -2.64
C GLY A 195 14.20 -13.71 -3.59
N GLY A 196 15.22 -12.86 -3.60
CA GLY A 196 16.43 -13.06 -4.41
C GLY A 196 17.25 -14.29 -3.99
N VAL A 197 17.38 -14.54 -2.69
CA VAL A 197 18.02 -15.77 -2.15
C VAL A 197 17.25 -17.01 -2.58
N LEU A 198 15.92 -16.99 -2.47
CA LEU A 198 15.05 -18.12 -2.83
C LEU A 198 15.19 -18.46 -4.32
N ALA A 199 15.25 -17.46 -5.19
CA ALA A 199 15.50 -17.64 -6.62
C ALA A 199 16.84 -18.33 -6.88
N ALA A 200 17.92 -17.86 -6.25
CA ALA A 200 19.26 -18.38 -6.49
C ALA A 200 19.45 -19.83 -5.99
N ARG A 201 18.82 -20.16 -4.86
CA ARG A 201 18.79 -21.54 -4.34
C ARG A 201 18.02 -22.48 -5.25
N GLY A 202 16.89 -22.04 -5.79
CA GLY A 202 16.11 -22.83 -6.76
C GLY A 202 16.89 -23.11 -8.05
N SER A 203 17.67 -22.13 -8.53
CA SER A 203 18.53 -22.32 -9.70
C SER A 203 19.70 -23.28 -9.44
N SER A 204 20.34 -23.19 -8.27
CA SER A 204 21.43 -24.11 -7.89
C SER A 204 20.97 -25.56 -7.77
N ALA A 205 19.78 -25.79 -7.20
CA ALA A 205 19.20 -27.12 -7.05
C ALA A 205 18.83 -27.77 -8.40
N ALA A 206 18.52 -26.97 -9.43
CA ALA A 206 18.20 -27.49 -10.77
C ALA A 206 19.43 -27.86 -11.61
N THR A 207 20.62 -27.44 -11.19
CA THR A 207 21.90 -27.70 -11.89
C THR A 207 22.73 -28.80 -11.24
N ALA A 208 22.32 -29.31 -10.07
CA ALA A 208 22.94 -30.42 -9.35
C ALA A 208 22.29 -31.74 -9.75
#